data_AF-A0A920JZZ4-F1
#
_entry.id   AF-A0A920JZZ4-F1
#
_cell.length_a   1.000
_cell.length_b   1.000
_cell.length_c   1.000
_cell.angle_alpha   90.00
_cell.angle_beta   90.00
_cell.angle_gamma   90.00
#
_symmetry.space_group_name_H-M   'P 1'
#
loop_
_entity.id
_entity.type
_entity.pdbx_description
1 polymer ?
#
loop_
_entity_poly.entity_id
_entity_poly.type
_entity_poly.pdbx_seq_one_letter_code
_entity_poly.pdbx_strand_id
1 'polypeptide(L)' 'MARDRKTQALLPLRGKILNVLGAASSKLGTNQEINDLTQALGTSLGSKFNIDDLRYDKVIIMTDADVDGAHIASL' A
#
# COMPACT_ATOMS: atom_id res chain seq x y z
N MET A 1 -6.64 17.22 -13.60
CA MET A 1 -5.65 16.41 -14.35
C MET A 1 -4.27 16.87 -13.91
N ALA A 2 -3.57 16.09 -13.09
CA ALA A 2 -2.27 16.49 -12.51
C ALA A 2 -1.20 15.38 -12.60
N ARG A 3 -1.59 14.11 -12.53
CA ARG A 3 -0.68 12.98 -12.81
C ARG A 3 -0.40 12.81 -14.31
N ASP A 4 0.79 12.31 -14.63
CA ASP A 4 1.04 11.70 -15.93
C ASP A 4 0.43 10.30 -15.97
N ARG A 5 -0.74 10.18 -16.61
CA ARG A 5 -1.48 8.91 -16.70
C ARG A 5 -0.72 7.79 -17.43
N LYS A 6 0.31 8.11 -18.22
CA LYS A 6 1.08 7.10 -18.96
C LYS A 6 2.01 6.31 -18.03
N THR A 7 2.49 6.94 -16.97
CA THR A 7 3.58 6.41 -16.13
C THR A 7 3.22 6.36 -14.64
N GLN A 8 2.22 7.12 -14.20
CA GLN A 8 1.86 7.24 -12.79
C GLN A 8 0.50 6.61 -12.52
N ALA A 9 0.44 5.66 -11.59
CA ALA A 9 -0.79 5.11 -11.02
C ALA A 9 -1.18 5.84 -9.72
N LEU A 10 -2.47 5.80 -9.36
CA LEU A 10 -2.98 6.31 -8.08
C LEU A 10 -3.82 5.21 -7.45
N LEU A 11 -3.46 4.81 -6.23
CA LEU A 11 -4.25 3.90 -5.39
C LEU A 11 -4.75 4.70 -4.18
N PRO A 12 -6.05 5.06 -4.12
CA PRO A 12 -6.59 5.74 -2.96
C PRO A 12 -6.74 4.74 -1.81
N LEU A 13 -6.10 5.03 -0.68
CA LEU A 13 -6.27 4.25 0.55
C LEU A 13 -7.49 4.79 1.30
N ARG A 14 -8.39 3.90 1.71
CA ARG A 14 -9.63 4.30 2.38
C ARG A 14 -9.69 3.76 3.80
N GLY A 15 -10.06 4.64 4.73
CA GLY A 15 -10.17 4.31 6.15
C GLY A 15 -8.82 4.24 6.86
N LYS A 16 -8.81 3.68 8.07
CA LYS A 16 -7.57 3.50 8.84
C LYS A 16 -6.86 2.24 8.35
N ILE A 17 -5.64 2.40 7.83
CA ILE A 17 -4.78 1.27 7.49
C ILE A 17 -4.56 0.43 8.75
N LEU A 18 -4.62 -0.89 8.59
CA LEU A 18 -4.37 -1.81 9.69
C LEU A 18 -2.91 -1.71 10.10
N ASN A 19 -2.64 -1.29 11.34
CA ASN A 19 -1.31 -1.40 11.92
C ASN A 19 -0.91 -2.88 12.00
N VAL A 20 0.11 -3.25 11.23
CA VAL A 20 0.51 -4.65 11.08
C VAL A 20 1.47 -5.14 12.17
N LEU A 21 2.17 -4.24 12.87
CA LEU A 21 3.12 -4.57 13.95
C LEU A 21 2.45 -5.27 15.14
N GLY A 22 1.17 -4.97 15.40
CA GLY A 22 0.38 -5.59 16.46
C GLY A 22 -0.69 -6.59 15.98
N ALA A 23 -0.81 -6.82 14.67
CA ALA A 23 -1.87 -7.64 14.11
C ALA A 23 -1.46 -9.11 13.96
N ALA A 24 -2.37 -10.03 14.29
CA ALA A 24 -2.17 -11.45 13.98
C ALA A 24 -2.10 -11.65 12.45
N SER A 25 -1.23 -12.54 11.97
CA SER A 25 -1.02 -12.79 10.53
C SER A 25 -2.30 -13.15 9.77
N SER A 26 -3.29 -13.75 10.44
CA SER A 26 -4.61 -14.02 9.86
C SER A 26 -5.39 -12.76 9.48
N LYS A 27 -5.20 -11.65 10.21
CA LYS A 27 -5.85 -10.37 9.93
C LYS A 27 -5.28 -9.67 8.70
N LEU A 28 -4.03 -9.96 8.35
CA LEU A 28 -3.36 -9.37 7.18
C LEU A 28 -4.02 -9.82 5.89
N GLY A 29 -4.24 -11.14 5.72
CA GLY A 29 -4.86 -11.69 4.52
C GLY A 29 -6.35 -11.36 4.37
N THR A 30 -7.03 -11.01 5.46
CA THR A 30 -8.44 -10.60 5.42
C THR A 30 -8.64 -9.09 5.23
N ASN A 31 -7.56 -8.30 5.28
CA ASN A 31 -7.67 -6.85 5.14
C ASN A 31 -7.74 -6.45 3.66
N GLN A 32 -8.83 -5.78 3.28
CA GLN A 32 -9.06 -5.39 1.89
C GLN A 32 -7.99 -4.43 1.36
N GLU A 33 -7.57 -3.44 2.15
CA GLU A 33 -6.56 -2.46 1.71
C GLU A 33 -5.19 -3.12 1.45
N ILE A 34 -4.79 -4.08 2.29
CA ILE A 34 -3.57 -4.88 2.08
C ILE A 34 -3.70 -5.74 0.80
N ASN A 35 -4.87 -6.33 0.58
CA ASN A 35 -5.14 -7.12 -0.63
C ASN A 35 -5.11 -6.24 -1.89
N ASP A 36 -5.72 -5.05 -1.84
CA ASP A 36 -5.72 -4.10 -2.94
C ASP A 36 -4.30 -3.60 -3.23
N LEU A 37 -3.49 -3.35 -2.20
CA LEU A 37 -2.09 -2.92 -2.34
C LEU A 37 -1.24 -4.01 -3.00
N THR A 38 -1.34 -5.26 -2.54
CA THR A 38 -0.60 -6.39 -3.13
C THR A 38 -1.01 -6.64 -4.58
N GLN A 39 -2.31 -6.59 -4.86
CA GLN A 39 -2.83 -6.70 -6.22
C GLN A 39 -2.39 -5.54 -7.12
N ALA A 40 -2.33 -4.31 -6.61
CA ALA A 40 -1.87 -3.15 -7.34
C ALA A 40 -0.38 -3.25 -7.68
N LEU A 41 0.45 -3.58 -6.68
CA LEU A 41 1.90 -3.74 -6.82
C LEU A 41 2.28 -4.97 -7.67
N GLY A 42 1.38 -5.96 -7.76
CA GLY A 42 1.60 -7.20 -8.50
C GLY A 42 2.40 -8.24 -7.73
N THR A 43 2.58 -8.06 -6.42
CA THR A 43 3.40 -8.91 -5.58
C THR A 43 2.54 -9.78 -4.65
N SER A 44 3.15 -10.82 -4.08
CA SER A 44 2.55 -11.62 -3.00
C SER A 44 3.12 -11.23 -1.64
N LEU A 45 2.42 -11.57 -0.55
CA LEU A 45 2.91 -11.35 0.81
C LEU A 45 3.79 -12.50 1.32
N GLY A 46 4.62 -12.18 2.31
CA GLY A 46 5.36 -13.16 3.10
C GLY A 46 6.36 -13.96 2.27
N SER A 47 6.39 -15.28 2.45
CA SER A 47 7.36 -16.17 1.80
C SER A 47 7.21 -16.28 0.27
N LYS A 48 6.11 -15.77 -0.29
CA LYS A 48 5.87 -15.73 -1.73
C LYS A 48 6.25 -14.40 -2.37
N PHE A 49 6.69 -13.42 -1.58
CA PHE A 49 7.12 -12.13 -2.10
C PHE A 49 8.35 -12.29 -2.99
N ASN A 50 8.29 -11.71 -4.20
CA ASN A 50 9.42 -11.55 -5.10
C ASN A 50 9.47 -10.11 -5.57
N ILE A 51 10.65 -9.49 -5.51
CA ILE A 51 10.85 -8.11 -5.95
C ILE A 51 10.75 -7.96 -7.48
N ASP A 52 11.09 -9.02 -8.23
CA ASP A 52 11.02 -9.00 -9.69
C ASP A 52 9.58 -8.93 -10.22
N ASP A 53 8.60 -9.28 -9.38
CA ASP A 53 7.17 -9.20 -9.72
C ASP A 53 6.60 -7.77 -9.54
N LEU A 54 7.39 -6.84 -8.97
CA LEU A 54 6.95 -5.48 -8.68
C LEU A 54 6.69 -4.72 -9.99
N ARG A 55 5.43 -4.28 -10.17
CA ARG A 55 5.00 -3.57 -11.40
C ARG A 55 5.53 -2.15 -11.54
N TYR A 56 6.02 -1.57 -10.46
CA TYR A 56 6.44 -0.17 -10.40
C TYR A 56 7.85 -0.07 -9.82
N ASP A 57 8.74 0.61 -10.54
CA ASP A 57 10.09 0.93 -10.07
C ASP A 57 10.07 1.86 -8.84
N LYS A 58 9.01 2.65 -8.70
CA LYS A 58 8.84 3.62 -7.62
C LYS A 58 7.47 3.50 -6.98
N VAL A 59 7.46 3.33 -5.66
CA VAL A 59 6.26 3.43 -4.81
C VAL A 59 6.38 4.71 -4.00
N ILE A 60 5.40 5.60 -4.14
CA ILE A 60 5.39 6.91 -3.47
C ILE A 60 4.21 6.91 -2.49
N ILE A 61 4.51 7.12 -1.21
CA ILE A 61 3.49 7.38 -0.19
C ILE A 61 3.21 8.87 -0.21
N MET A 62 1.99 9.22 -0.62
CA MET A 62 1.54 10.61 -0.71
C MET A 62 0.39 10.83 0.27
N THR A 63 0.70 11.48 1.38
CA THR A 63 -0.24 11.82 2.46
C THR A 63 -0.34 13.33 2.62
N ASP A 64 -1.36 13.79 3.35
CA ASP A 64 -1.49 15.20 3.71
C ASP A 64 -0.32 15.65 4.61
N ALA A 65 -0.04 16.95 4.57
CA ALA A 65 1.06 17.57 5.31
C ALA A 65 0.70 17.89 6.77
N ASP A 66 -0.15 17.08 7.39
CA ASP A 66 -0.63 17.23 8.75
C ASP A 66 -0.30 16.01 9.64
N VAL A 67 -0.77 16.05 10.89
CA VAL A 67 -0.50 15.00 11.88
C VAL A 67 -1.15 13.67 11.48
N ASP A 68 -2.32 13.71 10.84
CA ASP A 68 -3.01 12.50 10.40
C ASP A 68 -2.30 11.85 9.20
N GLY A 69 -1.77 12.66 8.28
CA GLY A 69 -0.89 12.19 7.22
C GLY A 69 0.40 11.55 7.75
N ALA A 70 1.02 12.17 8.76
CA ALA A 70 2.19 11.59 9.43
C ALA A 70 1.86 10.26 10.14
N HIS A 71 0.67 10.15 10.76
CA HIS A 71 0.21 8.88 11.31
C HIS A 71 0.07 7.82 10.22
N ILE A 72 -0.59 8.11 9.09
CA ILE A 72 -0.77 7.16 7.99
C ILE A 72 0.57 6.67 7.44
N ALA A 73 1.55 7.56 7.28
CA ALA A 73 2.88 7.21 6.80
C ALA A 73 3.65 6.27 7.75
N SER A 74 3.25 6.18 9.01
CA SER A 74 3.89 5.36 10.04
C SER A 74 3.24 3.99 10.28
N LEU A 75 2.07 3.74 9.69
CA LEU A 75 1.26 2.52 9.91
C LEU A 75 1.83 1.26 9.24
#